data_AF-R7USN2-F1
#
_entry.id   AF-R7USN2-F1
#
_cell.length_a   1.000
_cell.length_b   1.000
_cell.length_c   1.000
_cell.angle_alpha   90.00
_cell.angle_beta   90.00
_cell.angle_gamma   90.00
#
_symmetry.space_group_name_H-M   'P 1'
#
loop_
_entity.id
_entity.type
_entity.pdbx_description
1 polymer ?
#
loop_
_entity_poly.entity_id
_entity_poly.type
_entity_poly.pdbx_seq_one_letter_code
_entity_poly.pdbx_strand_id
1 'polypeptide(L)' 'GFSFADHEDEVTCFFCGGSVYRWELHDDPWTEHARWHPQCNYICQKEGDAFVQEVQSQHP' A
#
# COMPACT_ATOMS: atom_id res chain seq x y z
N GLY A 1 19.57 16.02 -20.62
CA GLY A 1 19.68 14.85 -19.72
C GLY A 1 18.91 15.20 -18.48
N PHE A 2 17.99 14.34 -18.06
CA PHE A 2 17.21 14.55 -16.85
C PHE A 2 17.37 13.30 -15.99
N SER A 3 17.84 13.48 -14.76
CA SER A 3 17.78 12.48 -13.71
C SER A 3 16.52 12.75 -12.89
N PHE A 4 15.59 11.80 -12.93
CA PHE A 4 14.45 11.76 -12.01
C PHE A 4 14.98 11.48 -10.60
N ALA A 5 14.48 12.20 -9.60
CA ALA A 5 14.80 11.90 -8.21
C ALA A 5 14.15 10.55 -7.83
N ASP A 6 14.90 9.69 -7.15
CA ASP A 6 14.56 8.27 -6.99
C ASP A 6 13.31 7.98 -6.11
N HIS A 7 12.69 8.98 -5.45
CA HIS A 7 11.64 8.76 -4.42
C HIS A 7 10.62 9.92 -4.28
N GLU A 8 10.08 10.49 -5.37
CA GLU A 8 9.10 11.60 -5.24
C GLU A 8 7.68 11.16 -4.86
N ASP A 9 7.36 9.87 -4.94
CA ASP A 9 6.00 9.36 -4.74
C ASP A 9 5.86 8.39 -3.56
N GLU A 10 6.80 8.36 -2.63
CA GLU A 10 6.69 7.48 -1.47
C GLU A 10 5.68 8.00 -0.43
N VAL A 11 4.79 7.12 0.04
CA VAL A 11 3.85 7.38 1.13
C VAL A 11 4.05 6.32 2.22
N THR A 12 4.26 6.77 3.45
CA THR A 12 4.47 5.91 4.62
C THR A 12 3.23 5.88 5.51
N CYS A 13 2.80 4.68 5.88
CA CYS A 13 1.75 4.49 6.87
C CYS A 13 2.23 4.94 8.26
N PHE A 14 1.50 5.85 8.90
CA PHE A 14 1.81 6.35 10.24
C PHE A 14 1.71 5.27 11.35
N PHE A 15 1.00 4.17 11.09
CA PHE A 15 0.75 3.12 12.07
C PHE A 15 1.78 1.99 12.00
N CYS A 16 1.97 1.37 10.83
CA CYS A 16 2.90 0.26 10.66
C CYS A 16 4.30 0.69 10.18
N GLY A 17 4.47 1.94 9.74
CA GLY A 17 5.72 2.41 9.14
C GLY A 17 6.00 1.84 7.74
N GLY A 18 5.07 1.07 7.18
CA GLY A 18 5.20 0.53 5.82
C GLY A 18 5.06 1.62 4.77
N SER A 19 6.01 1.68 3.84
CA SER A 19 5.98 2.60 2.71
C SER A 19 5.48 1.91 1.44
N VAL A 20 4.80 2.69 0.60
CA VAL A 20 4.44 2.35 -0.79
C VAL A 20 4.96 3.49 -1.67
N TYR A 21 5.59 3.14 -2.79
CA TYR A 21 6.22 4.05 -3.76
C TYR A 21 5.97 3.51 -5.17
N ARG A 22 6.28 4.30 -6.21
CA ARG A 22 5.94 4.01 -7.63
C ARG A 22 4.43 3.92 -7.87
N TRP A 23 3.70 4.94 -7.44
CA TRP A 23 2.25 5.01 -7.64
C TRP A 23 1.90 5.23 -9.11
N GLU A 24 0.95 4.44 -9.59
CA GLU A 24 0.31 4.63 -10.87
C GLU A 24 -1.03 5.37 -10.71
N LEU A 25 -1.52 6.00 -11.78
CA LEU A 25 -2.74 6.82 -11.77
C LEU A 25 -4.00 6.07 -11.27
N HIS A 26 -3.97 4.73 -11.34
CA HIS A 26 -5.10 3.86 -11.04
C HIS A 26 -4.91 3.09 -9.74
N ASP A 27 -3.81 3.31 -9.03
CA ASP A 27 -3.54 2.64 -7.76
C ASP A 27 -4.46 3.20 -6.68
N ASP A 28 -5.12 2.30 -5.97
CA ASP A 28 -5.90 2.64 -4.79
C ASP A 28 -5.02 2.52 -3.53
N PRO A 29 -4.92 3.57 -2.69
CA PRO A 29 -4.06 3.55 -1.52
C PRO A 29 -4.34 2.43 -0.53
N TRP A 30 -5.60 2.01 -0.38
CA TRP A 30 -5.96 0.96 0.55
C TRP A 30 -5.63 -0.41 0.00
N THR A 31 -5.84 -0.61 -1.30
CA THR A 31 -5.48 -1.82 -2.03
C THR A 31 -3.98 -2.02 -2.00
N GLU A 32 -3.19 -1.00 -2.34
CA GLU A 32 -1.72 -1.10 -2.30
C GLU A 32 -1.19 -1.28 -0.86
N HIS A 33 -1.81 -0.63 0.14
CA HIS A 33 -1.47 -0.88 1.54
C HIS A 33 -1.77 -2.32 1.96
N ALA A 34 -2.97 -2.84 1.67
CA ALA A 34 -3.35 -4.22 1.98
C ALA A 34 -2.50 -5.24 1.20
N ARG A 35 -2.04 -4.91 0.01
CA ARG A 35 -1.16 -5.73 -0.83
C ARG A 35 0.24 -5.86 -0.23
N TRP A 36 0.87 -4.73 0.11
CA TRP A 36 2.27 -4.72 0.56
C TRP A 36 2.45 -4.90 2.05
N HIS A 37 1.48 -4.48 2.86
CA HIS A 37 1.55 -4.51 4.33
C HIS A 37 0.28 -5.13 4.95
N PRO A 38 -0.12 -6.37 4.57
CA PRO A 38 -1.38 -6.99 5.01
C PRO A 38 -1.49 -7.20 6.53
N GLN A 39 -0.37 -7.22 7.24
CA GLN A 39 -0.33 -7.41 8.70
C GLN A 39 -0.51 -6.10 9.48
N CYS A 40 -0.72 -4.97 8.80
CA CYS A 40 -0.94 -3.69 9.46
C CYS A 40 -2.30 -3.70 10.19
N ASN A 41 -2.29 -3.64 11.52
CA ASN A 41 -3.55 -3.63 12.28
C ASN A 41 -4.45 -2.43 11.92
N TYR A 42 -3.89 -1.33 11.42
CA TYR A 42 -4.69 -0.20 10.96
C TYR A 42 -5.48 -0.51 9.69
N ILE A 43 -4.89 -1.18 8.69
CA ILE A 43 -5.64 -1.54 7.47
C ILE A 43 -6.73 -2.57 7.80
N CYS A 44 -6.41 -3.57 8.63
CA CYS A 44 -7.38 -4.55 9.12
C CYS A 44 -8.55 -3.90 9.88
N GLN A 45 -8.28 -2.90 10.73
CA GLN A 45 -9.34 -2.18 11.44
C GLN A 45 -10.13 -1.24 10.54
N LYS A 46 -9.48 -0.65 9.53
CA LYS A 46 -10.07 0.40 8.68
C LYS A 46 -10.96 -0.18 7.57
N GLU A 47 -10.49 -1.21 6.88
CA GLU A 47 -11.16 -1.83 5.72
C GLU A 47 -11.71 -3.25 6.03
N GLY A 48 -11.23 -3.88 7.11
CA GLY A 48 -11.66 -5.21 7.53
C GLY A 48 -10.77 -6.34 7.01
N ASP A 49 -10.72 -7.45 7.77
CA ASP A 49 -9.89 -8.62 7.42
C ASP A 49 -10.31 -9.27 6.09
N ALA A 50 -11.60 -9.25 5.75
CA ALA A 50 -12.10 -9.80 4.50
C ALA A 50 -11.53 -9.06 3.28
N PHE A 51 -11.44 -7.73 3.34
CA PHE A 51 -10.83 -6.91 2.29
C PHE A 51 -9.34 -7.25 2.14
N VAL A 52 -8.61 -7.31 3.24
CA VAL A 52 -7.18 -7.63 3.21
C VAL A 52 -6.95 -9.03 2.61
N GLN A 53 -7.75 -10.02 3.02
CA GLN A 53 -7.66 -11.38 2.47
C GLN A 53 -8.01 -11.43 0.98
N GLU A 54 -9.02 -10.68 0.53
CA GLU A 54 -9.38 -10.59 -0.87
C GLU A 54 -8.22 -10.02 -1.71
N VAL A 55 -7.64 -8.89 -1.29
CA VAL A 55 -6.49 -8.27 -1.97
C VAL A 55 -5.31 -9.25 -2.01
N GLN A 56 -4.99 -9.93 -0.90
CA GLN A 56 -3.91 -10.92 -0.86
C GLN A 56 -4.17 -12.11 -1.79
N SER A 57 -5.42 -12.54 -1.94
CA SER A 57 -5.76 -13.65 -2.85
C SER A 57 -5.59 -13.30 -4.34
N GLN A 58 -5.73 -12.01 -4.69
CA GLN A 58 -5.53 -11.50 -6.05
C GLN A 58 -4.04 -11.28 -6.38
N HIS A 59 -3.17 -11.28 -5.36
CA HIS A 59 -1.73 -11.04 -5.47
C HIS A 59 -0.93 -12.08 -4.65
N PRO A 60 -0.93 -13.37 -5.04
CA PRO A 60 -0.21 -14.44 -4.34
C PRO A 60 1.31 -14.33 -4.42
#